data_AF-A0A7X9CA79-F1
#
_entry.id   AF-A0A7X9CA79-F1
#
_cell.length_a   1.000
_cell.length_b   1.000
_cell.length_c   1.000
_cell.angle_alpha   90.00
_cell.angle_beta   90.00
_cell.angle_gamma   90.00
#
_symmetry.space_group_name_H-M   'P 1'
#
loop_
_entity.id
_entity.type
_entity.pdbx_description
1 polymer ?
#
loop_
_entity_poly.entity_id
_entity_poly.type
_entity_poly.pdbx_seq_one_letter_code
_entity_poly.pdbx_strand_id
1 'polypeptide(L)'
;MADADVEEFWVPQGSQPRFLGVSVGVMRIGEPEGVASARVRISDGEHSVRTDVTAQDPADLLGRGTLHLLGVERPRAGERARVRFRAVPTS
;
A
#
# COMPACT_ATOMS: atom_id res chain seq x y z
N MET A 1 15.25 -14.84 -17.95
CA MET A 1 15.04 -14.58 -16.51
C MET A 1 13.78 -13.76 -16.45
N ALA A 2 12.64 -14.37 -16.15
CA ALA A 2 11.34 -13.73 -16.27
C ALA A 2 11.25 -12.58 -15.27
N ASP A 3 10.91 -11.38 -15.74
CA ASP A 3 10.43 -10.28 -14.92
C ASP A 3 9.34 -10.84 -14.00
N ALA A 4 9.59 -10.92 -12.70
CA ALA A 4 8.51 -11.16 -11.75
C ALA A 4 7.49 -10.05 -12.00
N ASP A 5 6.21 -10.39 -12.21
CA ASP A 5 5.13 -9.46 -12.50
C ASP A 5 5.02 -8.38 -11.39
N VAL A 6 5.78 -7.31 -11.53
CA VAL A 6 5.76 -6.16 -10.64
C VAL A 6 4.56 -5.31 -11.07
N GLU A 7 3.37 -5.73 -10.67
CA GLU A 7 2.17 -4.95 -10.91
C GLU A 7 2.12 -3.76 -9.94
N GLU A 8 1.96 -2.57 -10.50
CA GLU A 8 1.78 -1.33 -9.76
C GLU A 8 0.33 -0.89 -9.80
N PHE A 9 -0.23 -0.51 -8.65
CA PHE A 9 -1.65 -0.25 -8.53
C PHE A 9 -1.95 1.08 -7.89
N TRP A 10 -2.86 1.83 -8.50
CA TRP A 10 -3.49 2.98 -7.87
C TRP A 10 -4.64 2.53 -6.99
N VAL A 11 -4.50 2.76 -5.69
CA VAL A 11 -5.44 2.29 -4.67
C VAL A 11 -6.12 3.49 -4.02
N PRO A 12 -7.44 3.66 -4.20
CA PRO A 12 -8.18 4.72 -3.54
C PRO A 12 -8.22 4.56 -2.02
N GLN A 13 -8.27 5.66 -1.29
CA GLN A 13 -8.56 5.65 0.13
C GLN A 13 -9.93 5.01 0.38
N GLY A 14 -9.98 4.14 1.40
CA GLY A 14 -11.15 3.35 1.77
C GLY A 14 -11.32 2.06 0.98
N SER A 15 -10.44 1.76 0.02
CA SER A 15 -10.45 0.47 -0.68
C SER A 15 -9.57 -0.57 0.02
N GLN A 16 -9.81 -1.85 -0.31
CA GLN A 16 -9.11 -3.00 0.26
C GLN A 16 -8.73 -4.00 -0.84
N PRO A 17 -7.74 -3.68 -1.70
CA PRO A 17 -7.18 -4.64 -2.65
C PRO A 17 -6.47 -5.80 -1.97
N ARG A 18 -6.15 -6.83 -2.76
CA ARG A 18 -5.30 -7.94 -2.35
C ARG A 18 -3.96 -7.89 -3.08
N PHE A 19 -2.87 -8.08 -2.34
CA PHE A 19 -1.51 -8.21 -2.85
C PHE A 19 -0.91 -9.49 -2.30
N LEU A 20 -0.40 -10.37 -3.17
CA LEU A 20 0.25 -11.63 -2.75
C LEU A 20 -0.63 -12.45 -1.76
N GLY A 21 -1.94 -12.48 -2.00
CA GLY A 21 -2.92 -13.16 -1.14
C GLY A 21 -3.24 -12.46 0.19
N VAL A 22 -2.67 -11.28 0.47
CA VAL A 22 -2.94 -10.47 1.67
C VAL A 22 -3.87 -9.31 1.33
N SER A 23 -4.86 -9.04 2.17
CA SER A 23 -5.73 -7.87 2.02
C SER A 23 -5.07 -6.63 2.61
N VAL A 24 -5.06 -5.52 1.86
CA VAL A 24 -4.47 -4.24 2.28
C VAL A 24 -5.53 -3.14 2.23
N GLY A 25 -6.12 -2.83 3.37
CA GLY A 25 -7.13 -1.77 3.51
C GLY A 25 -6.49 -0.41 3.68
N VAL A 26 -6.68 0.51 2.73
CA VAL A 26 -6.12 1.87 2.78
C VAL A 26 -7.02 2.78 3.59
N MET A 27 -6.58 3.15 4.79
CA MET A 27 -7.39 3.87 5.77
C MET A 27 -7.29 5.38 5.62
N ARG A 28 -6.05 5.88 5.47
CA ARG A 28 -5.74 7.31 5.34
C ARG A 28 -4.57 7.47 4.38
N ILE A 29 -4.65 8.48 3.52
CA ILE A 29 -3.56 8.89 2.64
C ILE A 29 -3.27 10.36 2.91
N GLY A 30 -2.00 10.74 2.99
CA GLY A 30 -1.60 12.13 3.20
C GLY A 30 -0.10 12.34 3.09
N GLU A 31 0.36 13.54 3.42
CA GLU A 31 1.80 13.83 3.58
C GLU A 31 2.06 14.55 4.91
N PRO A 32 2.14 13.83 6.04
CA PRO A 32 2.62 14.42 7.28
C PRO A 32 4.05 14.96 7.07
N GLU A 33 4.26 16.22 7.44
CA GLU A 33 5.58 16.89 7.35
C GLU A 33 6.22 16.82 5.94
N GLY A 34 5.39 16.73 4.89
CA GLY A 34 5.85 16.65 3.50
C GLY A 34 6.24 15.24 3.02
N VAL A 35 6.10 14.20 3.86
CA VAL A 35 6.41 12.82 3.50
C VAL A 35 5.16 12.07 3.07
N ALA A 36 5.09 11.66 1.80
CA ALA A 36 3.98 10.86 1.29
C ALA A 36 3.80 9.56 2.10
N SER A 37 2.61 9.40 2.68
CA SER A 37 2.30 8.27 3.54
C SER A 37 0.89 7.74 3.33
N ALA A 38 0.72 6.44 3.55
CA ALA A 38 -0.57 5.79 3.59
C ALA A 38 -0.67 4.89 4.81
N ARG A 39 -1.66 5.13 5.67
CA ARG A 39 -2.02 4.22 6.75
C ARG A 39 -2.81 3.06 6.17
N VAL A 40 -2.31 1.84 6.39
CA VAL A 40 -2.92 0.61 5.89
C VAL A 40 -3.22 -0.36 7.02
N ARG A 41 -4.25 -1.19 6.80
CA ARG A 41 -4.48 -2.43 7.55
C ARG A 41 -4.11 -3.61 6.65
N ILE A 42 -3.14 -4.41 7.06
CA ILE A 42 -2.68 -5.60 6.35
C ILE A 42 -3.26 -6.82 7.06
N SER A 43 -3.90 -7.74 6.34
CA SER A 43 -4.53 -8.92 6.95
C SER A 43 -4.61 -10.12 6.00
N ASP A 44 -4.36 -11.31 6.53
CA ASP A 44 -4.51 -12.61 5.85
C ASP A 44 -5.82 -13.35 6.22
N GLY A 45 -6.65 -12.77 7.09
CA GLY A 45 -7.88 -13.37 7.63
C GLY A 45 -7.75 -13.88 9.06
N GLU A 46 -6.53 -14.23 9.50
CA GLU A 46 -6.24 -14.71 10.86
C GLU A 46 -5.49 -13.64 11.67
N HIS A 47 -4.52 -13.00 11.04
CA HIS A 47 -3.70 -11.93 11.58
C HIS A 47 -4.05 -10.59 10.96
N SER A 48 -3.86 -9.51 11.72
CA SER A 48 -3.89 -8.17 11.14
C SER A 48 -2.98 -7.19 11.84
N VAL A 49 -2.28 -6.38 11.05
CA VAL A 49 -1.44 -5.28 11.51
C VAL A 49 -1.92 -3.97 10.89
N ARG A 50 -1.76 -2.88 11.63
CA ARG A 50 -1.94 -1.53 11.11
C ARG A 50 -0.59 -0.84 11.11
N THR A 51 -0.22 -0.25 9.99
CA THR A 51 1.05 0.45 9.86
C THR A 51 0.92 1.62 8.88
N ASP A 52 1.85 2.56 8.97
CA ASP A 52 2.01 3.62 7.99
C ASP A 52 3.07 3.17 6.99
N VAL A 53 2.76 3.28 5.70
CA VAL A 53 3.68 2.98 4.61
C VAL A 53 4.18 4.30 4.05
N THR A 54 5.50 4.44 3.91
CA THR A 54 6.13 5.58 3.24
C THR A 54 7.14 5.08 2.19
N ALA A 55 7.71 5.98 1.40
CA ALA A 55 8.78 5.61 0.48
C ALA A 55 10.04 5.11 1.20
N GLN A 56 10.28 5.56 2.44
CA GLN A 56 11.45 5.21 3.24
C GLN A 56 11.20 4.03 4.19
N ASP A 57 9.93 3.77 4.50
CA ASP A 57 9.48 2.72 5.41
C ASP A 57 8.39 1.87 4.73
N PRO A 58 8.79 0.88 3.91
CA PRO A 58 7.87 -0.05 3.27
C PRO A 58 7.34 -1.06 4.28
N ALA A 59 6.15 -1.61 4.03
CA ALA A 59 5.50 -2.53 4.97
C ALA A 59 5.68 -3.99 4.58
N ASP A 60 5.92 -4.85 5.58
CA ASP A 60 5.88 -6.31 5.41
C ASP A 60 4.43 -6.79 5.17
N LEU A 61 4.26 -7.65 4.16
CA LEU A 61 2.99 -8.30 3.82
C LEU A 61 2.86 -9.63 4.58
N LEU A 62 3.10 -9.62 5.89
CA LEU A 62 3.03 -10.78 6.76
C LEU A 62 3.95 -11.92 6.27
N GLY A 63 5.18 -11.58 5.91
CA GLY A 63 6.21 -12.49 5.40
C GLY A 63 6.07 -12.90 3.92
N ARG A 64 4.96 -12.54 3.25
CA ARG A 64 4.74 -12.92 1.83
C ARG A 64 5.44 -12.00 0.84
N GLY A 65 5.86 -10.83 1.28
CA GLY A 65 6.53 -9.84 0.45
C GLY A 65 6.57 -8.47 1.10
N THR A 66 6.94 -7.46 0.33
CA THR A 66 7.07 -6.08 0.78
C THR A 66 6.18 -5.16 -0.04
N LEU A 67 5.42 -4.31 0.64
CA LEU A 67 4.58 -3.28 0.05
C LEU A 67 5.31 -1.93 0.05
N HIS A 68 5.60 -1.43 -1.13
CA HIS A 68 6.25 -0.14 -1.33
C HIS A 68 5.23 0.92 -1.72
N LEU A 69 5.33 2.11 -1.10
CA LEU A 69 4.66 3.31 -1.55
C LEU A 69 5.52 4.01 -2.62
N LEU A 70 4.97 4.15 -3.82
CA LEU A 70 5.64 4.82 -4.94
C LEU A 70 5.21 6.28 -5.10
N GLY A 71 4.01 6.63 -4.63
CA GLY A 71 3.52 7.99 -4.68
C GLY A 71 2.09 8.12 -4.17
N VAL A 72 1.68 9.36 -3.93
CA VAL A 72 0.32 9.74 -3.54
C VAL A 72 -0.20 10.72 -4.57
N GLU A 73 -1.44 10.51 -5.00
CA GLU A 73 -2.17 11.49 -5.79
C GLU A 73 -3.28 12.09 -4.93
N ARG A 74 -3.20 13.40 -4.75
CA ARG A 74 -4.24 14.19 -4.10
C ARG A 74 -5.22 14.69 -5.16
N PRO A 75 -6.49 14.30 -5.09
CA PRO A 75 -7.46 14.75 -6.05
C PRO A 75 -7.85 16.22 -5.85
N ARG A 76 -8.57 16.74 -6.85
CA ARG A 76 -9.28 18.01 -6.76
C ARG A 76 -10.41 17.93 -5.72
N ALA A 77 -11.00 19.07 -5.39
CA ALA A 77 -12.10 19.15 -4.43
C ALA A 77 -13.23 18.16 -4.80
N GLY A 78 -13.51 17.21 -3.88
CA GLY A 78 -14.61 16.25 -4.00
C GLY A 78 -14.21 14.80 -4.31
N GLU A 79 -12.96 14.50 -4.69
CA GLU A 79 -12.52 13.12 -4.95
C GLU A 79 -11.71 12.53 -3.78
N ARG A 80 -11.50 11.20 -3.78
CA ARG A 80 -10.73 10.49 -2.75
C ARG A 80 -9.26 10.38 -3.14
N ALA A 81 -8.36 10.65 -2.19
CA ALA A 81 -6.93 10.41 -2.36
C ALA A 81 -6.66 8.98 -2.82
N ARG A 82 -5.63 8.79 -3.63
CA ARG A 82 -5.16 7.46 -4.06
C ARG A 82 -3.65 7.34 -3.90
N VAL A 83 -3.20 6.13 -3.63
CA VAL A 83 -1.77 5.81 -3.43
C VAL A 83 -1.34 4.80 -4.48
N ARG A 84 -0.15 4.98 -5.02
CA ARG A 84 0.48 4.02 -5.92
C ARG A 84 1.30 3.05 -5.09
N PHE A 85 0.90 1.79 -5.08
CA PHE A 85 1.64 0.72 -4.43
C PHE A 85 2.34 -0.20 -5.43
N ARG A 86 3.41 -0.82 -4.96
CA ARG A 86 4.07 -1.96 -5.59
C ARG A 86 4.28 -3.04 -4.55
N ALA A 87 3.89 -4.27 -4.85
CA ALA A 87 4.16 -5.43 -4.00
C ALA A 87 5.30 -6.26 -4.61
N VAL A 88 6.30 -6.61 -3.80
CA VAL A 88 7.45 -7.42 -4.21
C VAL A 88 7.44 -8.71 -3.39
N PRO A 89 7.35 -9.91 -3.99
CA PRO A 89 7.37 -11.17 -3.26
C PRO A 89 8.69 -11.41 -2.52
N THR A 90 8.62 -12.05 -1.35
CA THR A 90 9.80 -12.64 -0.70
C THR A 90 10.24 -13.85 -1.53
N SER A 91 11.53 -13.95 -1.89
CA SER A 91 12.10 -15.10 -2.61
C SER A 91 12.16 -16.36 -1.76
#